data_AF-A0A7L4K5W7-F1
#
_entry.id   AF-A0A7L4K5W7-F1
#
_cell.length_a   1.000
_cell.length_b   1.000
_cell.length_c   1.000
_cell.angle_alpha   90.00
_cell.angle_beta   90.00
_cell.angle_gamma   90.00
#
_symmetry.space_group_name_H-M   'P 1'
#
loop_
_entity.id
_entity.type
_entity.pdbx_description
1 polymer ?
#
loop_
_entity_poly.entity_id
_entity_poly.type
_entity_poly.pdbx_seq_one_letter_code
_entity_poly.pdbx_strand_id
1 'polypeptide(L)'
;ASVMIRRYVSLGNPLNATALSAIGLGYLCLLNATELNKIDSNSLKLVSLDPSACQQPTKNILYAKAKQAFSDQHNLPAYYKLIEPYLGGAPAVDLRALSKGNVNMNVSTLAKLRYDSLMSLTPSEVQSLLGINLRELTKWQNALPILDWIRRQKQSELDKLHIGLTGGTQEGYINIVTPKFQQPSSAPLGPVAMVLHLLPALLTSFLMMSVLS
;
A
#
# COMPACT_ATOMS: atom_id res chain seq x y z
N ALA A 1 15.37 -25.16 -21.94
CA ALA A 1 14.02 -24.71 -22.33
C ALA A 1 13.94 -23.20 -22.59
N SER A 2 14.30 -22.30 -21.66
CA SER A 2 14.25 -20.84 -21.89
C SER A 2 14.99 -20.38 -23.15
N VAL A 3 16.23 -20.85 -23.37
CA VAL A 3 17.04 -20.54 -24.57
C VAL A 3 16.34 -20.94 -25.88
N MET A 4 15.67 -22.11 -25.90
CA MET A 4 14.94 -22.58 -27.07
C MET A 4 13.72 -21.69 -27.38
N ILE A 5 13.02 -21.23 -26.34
CA ILE A 5 11.87 -20.32 -26.52
C ILE A 5 12.35 -18.97 -27.05
N ARG A 6 13.44 -18.42 -26.51
CA ARG A 6 14.04 -17.19 -27.06
C ARG A 6 14.45 -17.36 -28.52
N ARG A 7 15.05 -18.51 -28.87
CA ARG A 7 15.38 -18.82 -30.26
C ARG A 7 14.13 -18.88 -31.14
N TYR A 8 13.09 -19.59 -30.72
CA TYR A 8 11.80 -19.65 -31.41
C TYR A 8 11.22 -18.26 -31.68
N VAL A 9 11.18 -17.39 -30.66
CA VAL A 9 10.63 -16.04 -30.77
C VAL A 9 11.52 -15.10 -31.58
N SER A 10 12.86 -15.24 -31.50
CA SER A 10 13.81 -14.43 -32.29
C SER A 10 13.77 -14.76 -33.79
N LEU A 11 13.38 -15.98 -34.15
CA LEU A 11 13.11 -16.38 -35.54
C LEU A 11 11.79 -15.84 -36.10
N GLY A 12 11.07 -15.01 -35.33
CA GLY A 12 9.81 -14.39 -35.75
C GLY A 12 8.58 -15.27 -35.56
N ASN A 13 8.71 -16.43 -34.93
CA ASN A 13 7.55 -17.28 -34.67
C ASN A 13 6.62 -16.63 -33.62
N PRO A 14 5.29 -16.70 -33.82
CA PRO A 14 4.33 -16.09 -32.91
C PRO A 14 4.19 -16.91 -31.61
N LEU A 15 3.96 -16.21 -30.50
CA LEU A 15 3.53 -16.85 -29.25
C LEU A 15 2.00 -17.02 -29.27
N ASN A 16 1.53 -17.91 -30.16
CA ASN A 16 0.11 -18.24 -30.30
C ASN A 16 -0.37 -19.24 -29.23
N ALA A 17 -1.65 -19.61 -29.24
CA ALA A 17 -2.25 -20.50 -28.24
C ALA A 17 -1.52 -21.85 -28.08
N THR A 18 -1.08 -22.46 -29.20
CA THR A 18 -0.33 -23.72 -29.18
C THR A 18 1.05 -23.53 -28.54
N ALA A 19 1.76 -22.47 -28.92
CA ALA A 19 3.07 -22.15 -28.35
C ALA A 19 2.95 -21.82 -26.86
N LEU A 20 1.96 -21.02 -26.45
CA LEU A 20 1.71 -20.68 -25.05
C LEU A 20 1.37 -21.91 -24.21
N SER A 21 0.55 -22.81 -24.74
CA SER A 21 0.23 -24.10 -24.09
C SER A 21 1.47 -24.98 -23.93
N ALA A 22 2.33 -25.05 -24.95
CA ALA A 22 3.55 -25.86 -24.93
C ALA A 22 4.64 -25.28 -24.02
N ILE A 23 4.75 -23.95 -23.94
CA ILE A 23 5.68 -23.24 -23.06
C ILE A 23 5.25 -23.40 -21.60
N GLY A 24 3.95 -23.32 -21.32
CA GLY A 24 3.43 -23.38 -19.95
C GLY A 24 3.84 -22.16 -19.09
N LEU A 25 3.33 -22.11 -17.86
CA LEU A 25 3.43 -20.94 -16.99
C LEU A 25 4.86 -20.63 -16.52
N GLY A 26 5.64 -21.67 -16.18
CA GLY A 26 6.99 -21.49 -15.63
C GLY A 26 7.94 -20.77 -16.58
N TYR A 27 7.83 -21.06 -17.89
CA TYR A 27 8.68 -20.43 -18.89
C TYR A 27 8.12 -19.11 -19.42
N LEU A 28 6.80 -18.90 -19.33
CA LEU A 28 6.17 -17.62 -19.67
C LEU A 28 6.74 -16.47 -18.81
N CYS A 29 6.95 -16.72 -17.51
CA CYS A 29 7.52 -15.71 -16.60
C CYS A 29 9.01 -15.40 -16.86
N LEU A 30 9.70 -16.17 -17.71
CA LEU A 30 11.12 -15.96 -18.06
C LEU A 30 11.33 -15.14 -19.34
N LEU A 31 10.23 -14.82 -20.04
CA LEU A 31 10.24 -13.99 -21.24
C LEU A 31 10.39 -12.53 -20.88
N ASN A 32 11.16 -11.80 -21.70
CA ASN A 32 11.31 -10.35 -21.55
C ASN A 32 10.13 -9.60 -22.19
N ALA A 33 10.08 -8.27 -22.01
CA ALA A 33 9.00 -7.44 -22.52
C ALA A 33 8.85 -7.53 -24.05
N THR A 34 9.95 -7.57 -24.80
CA THR A 34 9.93 -7.68 -26.27
C THR A 34 9.30 -8.99 -26.73
N GLU A 35 9.62 -10.09 -26.05
CA GLU A 35 9.07 -11.42 -26.33
C GLU A 35 7.59 -11.50 -25.97
N LEU A 36 7.21 -11.03 -24.76
CA LEU A 36 5.81 -10.99 -24.32
C LEU A 36 4.92 -10.13 -25.22
N ASN A 37 5.45 -9.03 -25.77
CA ASN A 37 4.69 -8.17 -26.66
C ASN A 37 4.37 -8.84 -28.01
N LYS A 38 5.05 -9.92 -28.39
CA LYS A 38 4.74 -10.74 -29.57
C LYS A 38 3.59 -11.72 -29.36
N ILE A 39 3.05 -11.83 -28.14
CA ILE A 39 1.82 -12.58 -27.89
C ILE A 39 0.68 -11.91 -28.65
N ASP A 40 0.00 -12.68 -29.49
CA ASP A 40 -1.29 -12.29 -30.04
C ASP A 40 -2.34 -12.35 -28.93
N SER A 41 -2.98 -11.23 -28.64
CA SER A 41 -3.96 -11.12 -27.56
C SER A 41 -5.09 -12.14 -27.70
N ASN A 42 -5.56 -12.42 -28.92
CA ASN A 42 -6.62 -13.39 -29.15
C ASN A 42 -6.24 -14.82 -28.76
N SER A 43 -4.95 -15.15 -28.73
CA SER A 43 -4.48 -16.45 -28.24
C SER A 43 -4.84 -16.68 -26.78
N LEU A 44 -4.98 -15.63 -25.96
CA LEU A 44 -5.40 -15.72 -24.56
C LEU A 44 -6.86 -16.16 -24.40
N LYS A 45 -7.69 -16.10 -25.45
CA LYS A 45 -9.04 -16.68 -25.43
C LYS A 45 -9.03 -18.21 -25.42
N LEU A 46 -7.94 -18.80 -25.90
CA LEU A 46 -7.81 -20.24 -26.15
C LEU A 46 -6.90 -20.94 -25.14
N VAL A 47 -6.28 -20.20 -24.23
CA VAL A 47 -5.38 -20.74 -23.20
C VAL A 47 -5.77 -20.23 -21.83
N SER A 48 -5.70 -21.11 -20.83
CA SER A 48 -5.82 -20.71 -19.42
C SER A 48 -4.44 -20.44 -18.86
N LEU A 49 -4.16 -19.18 -18.51
CA LEU A 49 -2.90 -18.80 -17.89
C LEU A 49 -3.14 -18.15 -16.52
N ASP A 50 -2.38 -18.60 -15.51
CA ASP A 50 -2.27 -17.94 -14.22
C ASP A 50 -0.87 -17.32 -14.06
N PRO A 51 -0.72 -16.01 -14.33
CA PRO A 51 0.56 -15.30 -14.18
C PRO A 51 0.87 -14.91 -12.72
N SER A 52 0.16 -15.43 -11.71
CA SER A 52 0.31 -15.03 -10.31
C SER A 52 1.75 -15.17 -9.78
N ALA A 53 2.51 -16.16 -10.28
CA ALA A 53 3.92 -16.37 -9.94
C ALA A 53 4.92 -15.47 -10.69
N CYS A 54 4.48 -14.74 -11.72
CA CYS A 54 5.39 -13.90 -12.50
C CYS A 54 5.76 -12.59 -11.78
N GLN A 55 6.87 -11.99 -12.20
CA GLN A 55 7.24 -10.64 -11.77
C GLN A 55 6.25 -9.59 -12.31
N GLN A 56 6.21 -8.43 -11.65
CA GLN A 56 5.21 -7.39 -11.93
C GLN A 56 5.22 -6.89 -13.39
N PRO A 57 6.37 -6.65 -14.06
CA PRO A 57 6.37 -6.21 -15.46
C PRO A 57 5.67 -7.21 -16.39
N THR A 58 5.90 -8.52 -16.18
CA THR A 58 5.24 -9.58 -16.93
C THR A 58 3.73 -9.58 -16.69
N LYS A 59 3.29 -9.46 -15.43
CA LYS A 59 1.86 -9.35 -15.08
C LYS A 59 1.20 -8.17 -15.79
N ASN A 60 1.85 -7.00 -15.82
CA ASN A 60 1.33 -5.81 -16.47
C ASN A 60 1.10 -6.02 -17.98
N ILE A 61 2.08 -6.64 -18.67
CA ILE A 61 1.97 -6.92 -20.11
C ILE A 61 0.84 -7.93 -20.36
N LEU A 62 0.80 -9.02 -19.59
CA LEU A 62 -0.23 -10.05 -19.76
C LEU A 62 -1.63 -9.52 -19.46
N TYR A 63 -1.77 -8.64 -18.47
CA TYR A 63 -3.02 -7.94 -18.21
C TYR A 63 -3.47 -7.09 -19.41
N ALA A 64 -2.58 -6.28 -19.98
CA ALA A 64 -2.91 -5.46 -21.15
C ALA A 64 -3.34 -6.33 -22.36
N LYS A 65 -2.65 -7.44 -22.59
CA LYS A 65 -3.02 -8.43 -23.61
C LYS A 65 -4.38 -9.06 -23.34
N ALA A 66 -4.66 -9.47 -22.09
CA ALA A 66 -5.94 -10.04 -21.71
C ALA A 66 -7.10 -9.03 -21.87
N LYS A 67 -6.90 -7.79 -21.43
CA LYS A 67 -7.88 -6.70 -21.61
C LYS A 67 -8.20 -6.48 -23.09
N GLN A 68 -7.19 -6.51 -23.96
CA GLN A 68 -7.40 -6.41 -25.41
C GLN A 68 -8.16 -7.62 -25.94
N ALA A 69 -7.75 -8.83 -25.54
CA ALA A 69 -8.36 -10.08 -25.96
C ALA A 69 -9.86 -10.09 -25.68
N PHE A 70 -10.26 -9.76 -24.45
CA PHE A 70 -11.64 -9.85 -23.99
C PHE A 70 -12.42 -8.53 -24.11
N SER A 71 -11.92 -7.57 -24.90
CA SER A 71 -12.56 -6.25 -25.07
C SER A 71 -13.98 -6.33 -25.63
N ASP A 72 -14.27 -7.33 -26.45
CA ASP A 72 -15.62 -7.63 -26.98
C ASP A 72 -16.61 -8.02 -25.87
N GLN A 73 -16.11 -8.54 -24.75
CA GLN A 73 -16.91 -8.97 -23.61
C GLN A 73 -17.08 -7.87 -22.57
N HIS A 74 -16.46 -6.70 -22.71
CA HIS A 74 -16.32 -5.70 -21.63
C HIS A 74 -17.62 -5.30 -20.92
N ASN A 75 -18.73 -5.25 -21.66
CA ASN A 75 -20.05 -4.87 -21.13
C ASN A 75 -20.86 -6.06 -20.60
N LEU A 76 -20.31 -7.28 -20.63
CA LEU A 76 -20.98 -8.50 -20.24
C LEU A 76 -20.54 -8.93 -18.85
N PRO A 77 -21.44 -9.51 -18.03
CA PRO A 77 -21.09 -10.01 -16.69
C PRO A 77 -19.96 -11.04 -16.69
N ALA A 78 -19.76 -11.74 -17.80
CA ALA A 78 -18.69 -12.72 -17.97
C ALA A 78 -17.29 -12.10 -18.02
N TYR A 79 -17.16 -10.80 -18.34
CA TYR A 79 -15.88 -10.12 -18.51
C TYR A 79 -14.95 -10.31 -17.31
N TYR A 80 -15.47 -10.10 -16.10
CA TYR A 80 -14.69 -10.24 -14.86
C TYR A 80 -14.03 -11.62 -14.76
N LYS A 81 -14.77 -12.69 -15.05
CA LYS A 81 -14.26 -14.07 -14.96
C LYS A 81 -13.13 -14.33 -15.95
N LEU A 82 -13.18 -13.70 -17.13
CA LEU A 82 -12.16 -13.87 -18.17
C LEU A 82 -10.86 -13.14 -17.83
N ILE A 83 -10.95 -11.97 -17.18
CA ILE A 83 -9.80 -11.14 -16.84
C ILE A 83 -9.24 -11.39 -15.43
N GLU A 84 -9.99 -12.05 -14.54
CA GLU A 84 -9.62 -12.30 -13.14
C GLU A 84 -8.19 -12.86 -12.95
N PRO A 85 -7.73 -13.88 -13.71
CA PRO A 85 -6.37 -14.42 -13.55
C PRO A 85 -5.26 -13.38 -13.78
N TYR A 86 -5.54 -12.34 -14.55
CA TYR A 86 -4.57 -11.34 -14.98
C TYR A 86 -4.61 -10.07 -14.12
N LEU A 87 -5.56 -9.94 -13.18
CA LEU A 87 -5.78 -8.71 -12.39
C LEU A 87 -4.58 -8.28 -11.54
N GLY A 88 -3.64 -9.20 -11.25
CA GLY A 88 -2.37 -8.86 -10.61
C GLY A 88 -1.52 -7.86 -11.40
N GLY A 89 -1.79 -7.65 -12.70
CA GLY A 89 -1.17 -6.64 -13.55
C GLY A 89 -2.01 -5.39 -13.81
N ALA A 90 -3.22 -5.30 -13.26
CA ALA A 90 -4.17 -4.25 -13.60
C ALA A 90 -3.74 -2.88 -13.03
N PRO A 91 -3.84 -1.79 -13.81
CA PRO A 91 -3.70 -0.45 -13.28
C PRO A 91 -4.95 -0.03 -12.49
N ALA A 92 -4.78 0.93 -11.57
CA ALA A 92 -5.85 1.43 -10.71
C ALA A 92 -7.09 1.88 -11.47
N VAL A 93 -6.90 2.57 -12.61
CA VAL A 93 -7.99 3.08 -13.45
C VAL A 93 -8.91 1.97 -13.93
N ASP A 94 -8.36 0.80 -14.24
CA ASP A 94 -9.16 -0.33 -14.73
C ASP A 94 -9.87 -1.05 -13.59
N LEU A 95 -9.26 -1.12 -12.41
CA LEU A 95 -9.93 -1.63 -11.21
C LEU A 95 -11.09 -0.72 -10.78
N ARG A 96 -10.93 0.60 -10.86
CA ARG A 96 -12.00 1.58 -10.65
C ARG A 96 -13.11 1.48 -11.69
N ALA A 97 -12.79 1.13 -12.92
CA ALA A 97 -13.81 0.84 -13.93
C ALA A 97 -14.57 -0.46 -13.57
N LEU A 98 -13.83 -1.50 -13.16
CA LEU A 98 -14.39 -2.79 -12.77
C LEU A 98 -15.28 -2.70 -11.53
N SER A 99 -14.96 -1.82 -10.57
CA SER A 99 -15.78 -1.60 -9.37
C SER A 99 -17.19 -1.10 -9.68
N LYS A 100 -17.43 -0.57 -10.89
CA LYS A 100 -18.78 -0.16 -11.35
C LYS A 100 -19.59 -1.31 -11.95
N GLY A 101 -18.97 -2.47 -12.16
CA GLY A 101 -19.55 -3.61 -12.89
C GLY A 101 -20.25 -4.66 -12.04
N ASN A 102 -20.62 -4.36 -10.78
CA ASN A 102 -21.26 -5.30 -9.84
C ASN A 102 -20.53 -6.65 -9.76
N VAL A 103 -19.20 -6.60 -9.61
CA VAL A 103 -18.37 -7.79 -9.48
C VAL A 103 -18.35 -8.30 -8.04
N ASN A 104 -18.03 -9.58 -7.86
CA ASN A 104 -17.87 -10.22 -6.56
C ASN A 104 -16.43 -10.75 -6.46
N MET A 105 -15.46 -9.83 -6.39
CA MET A 105 -14.04 -10.18 -6.34
C MET A 105 -13.73 -10.94 -5.05
N ASN A 106 -12.94 -12.01 -5.18
CA ASN A 106 -12.44 -12.74 -4.01
C ASN A 106 -11.39 -11.89 -3.29
N VAL A 107 -11.36 -11.93 -1.95
CA VAL A 107 -10.34 -11.20 -1.18
C VAL A 107 -8.92 -11.72 -1.49
N SER A 108 -8.79 -12.99 -1.86
CA SER A 108 -7.53 -13.57 -2.36
C SER A 108 -7.08 -12.97 -3.70
N THR A 109 -8.01 -12.58 -4.58
CA THR A 109 -7.73 -11.84 -5.81
C THR A 109 -7.32 -10.40 -5.47
N LEU A 110 -8.04 -9.74 -4.55
CA LEU A 110 -7.68 -8.39 -4.05
C LEU A 110 -6.26 -8.35 -3.48
N ALA A 111 -5.87 -9.36 -2.70
CA ALA A 111 -4.54 -9.49 -2.11
C ALA A 111 -3.42 -9.76 -3.14
N LYS A 112 -3.78 -10.23 -4.35
CA LYS A 112 -2.84 -10.48 -5.46
C LYS A 112 -2.73 -9.30 -6.43
N LEU A 113 -3.50 -8.23 -6.23
CA LEU A 113 -3.44 -7.03 -7.06
C LEU A 113 -2.05 -6.39 -7.01
N ARG A 114 -1.76 -5.63 -8.06
CA ARG A 114 -0.58 -4.76 -8.12
C ARG A 114 -0.58 -3.80 -6.93
N TYR A 115 0.52 -3.74 -6.18
CA TYR A 115 0.59 -3.02 -4.90
C TYR A 115 0.17 -1.54 -5.02
N ASP A 116 0.75 -0.80 -5.97
CA ASP A 116 0.42 0.61 -6.20
C ASP A 116 -1.03 0.81 -6.62
N SER A 117 -1.57 -0.10 -7.43
CA SER A 117 -2.99 -0.09 -7.79
C SER A 117 -3.87 -0.26 -6.56
N LEU A 118 -3.61 -1.26 -5.72
CA LEU A 118 -4.41 -1.49 -4.49
C LEU A 118 -4.34 -0.28 -3.56
N MET A 119 -3.15 0.28 -3.32
CA MET A 119 -2.98 1.44 -2.43
C MET A 119 -3.72 2.70 -2.90
N SER A 120 -4.08 2.78 -4.19
CA SER A 120 -4.81 3.90 -4.76
C SER A 120 -6.34 3.74 -4.71
N LEU A 121 -6.85 2.57 -4.33
CA LEU A 121 -8.28 2.30 -4.24
C LEU A 121 -8.87 2.86 -2.94
N THR A 122 -10.04 3.47 -3.04
CA THR A 122 -10.79 3.94 -1.86
C THR A 122 -11.55 2.79 -1.17
N PRO A 123 -12.00 2.96 0.08
CA PRO A 123 -12.87 1.99 0.75
C PRO A 123 -14.13 1.68 -0.06
N SER A 124 -14.78 2.68 -0.62
CA SER A 124 -15.97 2.48 -1.47
C SER A 124 -15.66 1.68 -2.73
N GLU A 125 -14.51 1.89 -3.37
CA GLU A 125 -14.10 1.12 -4.55
C GLU A 125 -13.82 -0.35 -4.18
N VAL A 126 -13.12 -0.59 -3.06
CA VAL A 126 -12.90 -1.95 -2.55
C VAL A 126 -14.22 -2.62 -2.17
N GLN A 127 -15.15 -1.89 -1.56
CA GLN A 127 -16.50 -2.38 -1.27
C GLN A 127 -17.21 -2.86 -2.53
N SER A 128 -17.21 -2.03 -3.59
CA SER A 128 -17.88 -2.38 -4.84
C SER A 128 -17.15 -3.48 -5.62
N LEU A 129 -15.83 -3.61 -5.49
CA LEU A 129 -15.07 -4.73 -6.07
C LEU A 129 -15.38 -6.05 -5.36
N LEU A 130 -15.41 -6.07 -4.03
CA LEU A 130 -15.64 -7.30 -3.27
C LEU A 130 -17.10 -7.75 -3.30
N GLY A 131 -18.04 -6.80 -3.38
CA GLY A 131 -19.47 -7.10 -3.43
C GLY A 131 -19.89 -7.96 -2.23
N ILE A 132 -20.48 -9.13 -2.51
CA ILE A 132 -20.92 -10.07 -1.47
C ILE A 132 -19.78 -10.59 -0.59
N ASN A 133 -18.53 -10.57 -1.10
CA ASN A 133 -17.36 -11.08 -0.40
C ASN A 133 -16.75 -10.07 0.59
N LEU A 134 -17.31 -8.85 0.70
CA LEU A 134 -16.77 -7.79 1.56
C LEU A 134 -16.48 -8.24 2.98
N ARG A 135 -17.38 -9.02 3.59
CA ARG A 135 -17.24 -9.47 4.98
C ARG A 135 -16.00 -10.34 5.19
N GLU A 136 -15.52 -11.02 4.16
CA GLU A 136 -14.31 -11.84 4.24
C GLU A 136 -13.05 -11.02 4.42
N LEU A 137 -13.06 -9.72 4.09
CA LEU A 137 -11.92 -8.82 4.23
C LEU A 137 -11.40 -8.77 5.69
N THR A 138 -12.29 -8.92 6.66
CA THR A 138 -11.95 -8.97 8.10
C THR A 138 -10.99 -10.12 8.43
N LYS A 139 -11.09 -11.26 7.74
CA LYS A 139 -10.20 -12.41 7.93
C LYS A 139 -8.79 -12.14 7.39
N TRP A 140 -8.65 -11.17 6.48
CA TRP A 140 -7.39 -10.80 5.82
C TRP A 140 -6.79 -9.51 6.36
N GLN A 141 -7.40 -8.86 7.34
CA GLN A 141 -7.00 -7.52 7.81
C GLN A 141 -5.54 -7.41 8.29
N ASN A 142 -4.96 -8.53 8.73
CA ASN A 142 -3.58 -8.60 9.20
C ASN A 142 -2.60 -9.14 8.13
N ALA A 143 -3.10 -9.53 6.96
CA ALA A 143 -2.28 -10.05 5.87
C ALA A 143 -1.80 -8.92 4.95
N LEU A 144 -0.53 -8.96 4.55
CA LEU A 144 -0.05 -8.09 3.48
C LEU A 144 -0.58 -8.57 2.11
N PRO A 145 -0.93 -7.66 1.19
CA PRO A 145 -0.87 -6.19 1.28
C PRO A 145 -2.14 -5.52 1.85
N ILE A 146 -3.14 -6.29 2.29
CA ILE A 146 -4.43 -5.76 2.79
C ILE A 146 -4.23 -4.88 4.03
N LEU A 147 -3.36 -5.30 4.96
CA LEU A 147 -3.01 -4.50 6.13
C LEU A 147 -2.49 -3.09 5.77
N ASP A 148 -1.61 -3.00 4.77
CA ASP A 148 -1.07 -1.72 4.31
C ASP A 148 -2.16 -0.84 3.71
N TRP A 149 -3.08 -1.45 2.95
CA TRP A 149 -4.21 -0.72 2.37
C TRP A 149 -5.10 -0.15 3.46
N ILE A 150 -5.47 -0.94 4.49
CA ILE A 150 -6.29 -0.51 5.63
C ILE A 150 -5.64 0.68 6.34
N ARG A 151 -4.34 0.59 6.63
CA ARG A 151 -3.58 1.64 7.35
C ARG A 151 -3.51 2.97 6.63
N ARG A 152 -3.65 2.98 5.30
CA ARG A 152 -3.64 4.21 4.50
C ARG A 152 -4.99 4.93 4.45
N GLN A 153 -6.07 4.27 4.85
CA GLN A 153 -7.40 4.87 4.79
C GLN A 153 -7.66 5.78 5.99
N LYS A 154 -8.63 6.68 5.90
CA LYS A 154 -9.19 7.34 7.08
C LYS A 154 -10.11 6.37 7.81
N GLN A 155 -10.10 6.41 9.13
CA GLN A 155 -10.97 5.54 9.92
C GLN A 155 -12.46 5.77 9.59
N SER A 156 -12.88 7.02 9.39
CA SER A 156 -14.26 7.36 8.99
C SER A 156 -14.71 6.72 7.67
N GLU A 157 -13.81 6.58 6.70
CA GLU A 157 -14.09 5.95 5.41
C GLU A 157 -14.13 4.41 5.53
N LEU A 158 -13.34 3.84 6.43
CA LEU A 158 -13.42 2.40 6.76
C LEU A 158 -14.72 2.08 7.51
N ASP A 159 -15.19 2.97 8.38
CA ASP A 159 -16.41 2.77 9.17
C ASP A 159 -17.66 2.68 8.27
N LYS A 160 -17.66 3.36 7.12
CA LYS A 160 -18.71 3.26 6.09
C LYS A 160 -18.84 1.87 5.47
N LEU A 161 -17.82 1.01 5.61
CA LEU A 161 -17.88 -0.37 5.15
C LEU A 161 -18.75 -1.25 6.07
N HIS A 162 -19.01 -0.81 7.31
CA HIS A 162 -19.83 -1.52 8.29
C HIS A 162 -19.38 -2.97 8.59
N ILE A 163 -18.08 -3.24 8.51
CA ILE A 163 -17.47 -4.55 8.79
C ILE A 163 -16.47 -4.52 9.97
N GLY A 164 -16.35 -3.39 10.68
CA GLY A 164 -15.54 -3.28 11.90
C GLY A 164 -14.03 -3.30 11.67
N LEU A 165 -13.55 -2.84 10.51
CA LEU A 165 -12.11 -2.68 10.27
C LEU A 165 -11.55 -1.53 11.10
N THR A 166 -10.46 -1.78 11.81
CA THR A 166 -9.75 -0.78 12.60
C THR A 166 -8.29 -0.71 12.15
N GLY A 167 -7.73 0.49 12.11
CA GLY A 167 -6.33 0.71 11.78
C GLY A 167 -6.07 1.80 10.75
N GLY A 168 -7.13 2.41 10.20
CA GLY A 168 -6.99 3.62 9.39
C GLY A 168 -6.40 4.78 10.20
N THR A 169 -5.89 5.78 9.49
CA THR A 169 -5.47 7.06 10.07
C THR A 169 -6.62 7.71 10.84
N GLN A 170 -6.31 8.21 12.04
CA GLN A 170 -7.27 8.96 12.84
C GLN A 170 -7.57 10.31 12.18
N GLU A 171 -8.81 10.75 12.27
CA GLU A 171 -9.20 12.08 11.84
C GLU A 171 -9.00 13.07 12.98
N GLY A 172 -8.17 14.09 12.77
CA GLY A 172 -7.99 15.16 13.74
C GLY A 172 -6.69 15.95 13.56
N TYR A 173 -6.72 17.19 14.00
CA TYR A 173 -5.55 18.05 14.18
C TYR A 173 -5.03 17.84 15.60
N ILE A 174 -3.70 17.87 15.80
CA ILE A 174 -3.13 18.01 17.13
C ILE A 174 -3.49 19.41 17.61
N ASN A 175 -4.37 19.52 18.61
CA ASN A 175 -4.60 20.78 19.28
C ASN A 175 -3.40 21.04 20.19
N ILE A 176 -2.38 21.75 19.69
CA ILE A 176 -1.26 22.20 20.52
C ILE A 176 -1.80 23.34 21.39
N VAL A 177 -2.31 22.99 22.57
CA VAL A 177 -2.59 23.99 23.60
C VAL A 177 -1.25 24.46 24.13
N THR A 178 -0.76 25.58 23.60
CA THR A 178 0.39 26.29 24.20
C THR A 178 0.02 26.64 25.64
N PRO A 179 0.70 26.10 26.67
CA PRO A 179 0.42 26.49 28.04
C PRO A 179 0.72 27.97 28.19
N LYS A 180 -0.28 28.77 28.58
CA LYS A 180 -0.05 30.16 29.00
C LYS A 180 0.79 30.11 30.27
N PHE A 181 2.07 30.45 30.17
CA PHE A 181 2.87 30.73 31.35
C PHE A 181 2.24 31.92 32.05
N GLN A 182 1.72 31.68 33.25
CA GLN A 182 1.18 32.72 34.10
C GLN A 182 2.35 33.57 34.57
N GLN A 183 2.30 34.87 34.26
CA GLN A 183 3.32 35.82 34.66
C GLN A 183 3.47 35.77 36.19
N PRO A 184 4.70 35.58 36.73
CA PRO A 184 4.88 35.45 38.16
C PRO A 184 4.33 36.69 38.86
N SER A 185 3.50 36.47 39.87
CA SER A 185 2.90 37.53 40.68
C SER A 185 4.00 38.32 41.37
N SER A 186 4.09 39.61 41.07
CA SER A 186 4.99 40.56 41.72
C SER A 186 4.50 40.83 43.15
N ALA A 187 4.74 39.90 44.08
CA ALA A 187 4.55 40.19 45.50
C ALA A 187 5.67 41.14 45.97
N PRO A 188 5.36 42.24 46.67
CA PRO A 188 6.40 43.10 47.22
C PRO A 188 7.10 42.38 48.37
N LEU A 189 8.43 42.33 48.31
CA LEU A 189 9.29 41.84 49.39
C LEU A 189 9.06 42.69 50.65
N GLY A 190 8.50 42.07 51.70
CA GLY A 190 8.39 42.68 53.02
C GLY A 190 9.78 42.96 53.63
N PRO A 191 9.90 43.91 54.57
CA PRO A 191 11.18 44.52 54.98
C PRO A 191 12.04 43.65 55.93
N VAL A 192 11.98 42.32 55.82
CA VAL A 192 12.65 41.39 56.75
C VAL A 192 13.73 40.56 56.05
N ALA A 193 14.65 41.23 55.36
CA ALA A 193 15.89 40.59 54.90
C ALA A 193 17.07 41.58 54.84
N MET A 194 17.11 42.54 55.76
CA MET A 194 18.28 43.37 56.04
C MET A 194 19.06 42.82 57.24
N VAL A 195 19.38 41.51 57.26
CA VAL A 195 20.28 40.93 58.28
C VAL A 195 21.03 39.72 57.71
N LEU A 196 21.92 39.91 56.73
CA LEU A 196 23.05 38.98 56.52
C LEU A 196 24.17 39.55 55.62
N HIS A 197 24.57 40.82 55.84
CA HIS A 197 25.74 41.39 55.17
C HIS A 197 26.67 42.10 56.17
N LEU A 198 27.07 41.42 57.26
CA LEU A 198 28.11 41.92 58.16
C LEU A 198 29.01 40.82 58.77
N LEU A 199 29.15 39.67 58.12
CA LEU A 199 29.89 38.51 58.69
C LEU A 199 31.01 37.84 57.84
N PRO A 200 31.62 38.48 56.82
CA PRO A 200 32.93 38.01 56.33
C PRO A 200 34.12 38.97 56.54
N ALA A 201 33.95 40.14 57.15
CA ALA A 201 35.00 41.19 57.17
C ALA A 201 35.83 41.31 58.47
N LEU A 202 35.68 40.40 59.45
CA LEU A 202 36.37 40.50 60.75
C LEU A 202 37.17 39.26 61.18
N LEU A 203 37.28 38.24 60.34
CA LEU A 203 38.07 37.03 60.62
C LEU A 203 39.38 36.92 59.82
N THR A 204 39.70 37.91 58.98
CA THR A 204 40.99 37.98 58.27
C THR A 204 42.06 38.81 58.98
N SER A 205 41.77 39.43 60.14
CA SER A 205 42.78 40.14 60.95
C SER A 205 43.46 39.27 62.02
N PHE A 206 43.05 38.01 62.21
CA PHE A 206 43.62 37.12 63.23
C PHE A 206 44.68 36.14 62.70
N LEU A 207 44.96 36.14 61.38
CA LEU A 207 45.93 35.24 60.74
C LEU A 207 47.34 35.85 60.57
N MET A 208 47.58 37.08 61.05
CA MET A 208 48.89 37.75 60.96
C MET A 208 49.61 37.94 62.32
N MET A 209 49.19 37.25 63.38
CA MET A 209 49.86 37.31 64.69
C MET A 209 50.23 35.95 65.30
N SER A 210 50.13 34.84 64.55
CA SER A 210 50.62 33.52 65.01
C SER A 210 51.87 33.04 64.26
N VAL A 211 52.46 33.90 63.42
CA VAL A 211 53.83 33.73 62.92
C VAL A 211 54.75 34.57 63.80
N LEU A 212 54.85 34.22 65.09
CA LEU A 212 55.95 34.55 66.00
C LEU A 212 55.66 33.90 67.39
N SER A 213 56.02 32.62 67.52
CA SER A 213 56.51 31.90 68.71
C SER A 213 56.21 30.41 68.63
#